data_AF-A0A953VUK6-F1
#
_entry.id   AF-A0A953VUK6-F1
#
_cell.length_a   1.000
_cell.length_b   1.000
_cell.length_c   1.000
_cell.angle_alpha   90.00
_cell.angle_beta   90.00
_cell.angle_gamma   90.00
#
_symmetry.space_group_name_H-M   'P 1'
#
loop_
_entity.id
_entity.type
_entity.pdbx_description
1 polymer ?
#
loop_
_entity_poly.entity_id
_entity_poly.type
_entity_poly.pdbx_seq_one_letter_code
_entity_poly.pdbx_strand_id
1 'polypeptide(L)'
;MAFDFILMLTAEDRTIPDARARLDEALDGGARHIGFKDVGLPLGELRGLADAIRAAGGRSYLEVVSLDADSELASARAAVALDVDCLLGGTRAAEVTEITRHHPIRYYPFPGRITGHPSVLEGSEAEIAGSARALADLEHVHGLDLLAYRHAGDVPSLMQAVCAAVAKPVIVAGSIDREARITATAEAGAAGFTVGTAALAGVFPAETRGFIDQVRSILAMTARARDRATAPRRLALVAHDTRKAHLRAWVLRHAKALAGHRLVCTGGTGRMVADAVPALAVERLQRGGRGGDQQLGALIATGELDAVIFFADPTIPHGGDVDLQALTRLAVLHDTPIALSGAAADMVVKALMARP
;
A
#
# COMPACT_ATOMS: atom_id res chain seq x y z
N MET A 1 -3.68 2.23 -4.09
CA MET A 1 -2.33 2.10 -3.49
C MET A 1 -1.34 1.94 -4.61
N ALA A 2 -0.22 2.65 -4.47
CA ALA A 2 0.92 2.60 -5.36
C ALA A 2 1.45 1.16 -5.42
N PHE A 3 2.23 0.81 -6.44
CA PHE A 3 2.96 -0.45 -6.42
C PHE A 3 4.20 -0.24 -5.54
N ASP A 4 4.18 -0.78 -4.33
CA ASP A 4 5.14 -0.45 -3.27
C ASP A 4 6.16 -1.57 -3.01
N PHE A 5 7.41 -1.17 -2.76
CA PHE A 5 8.47 -2.05 -2.31
C PHE A 5 8.55 -2.02 -0.78
N ILE A 6 8.30 -3.17 -0.15
CA ILE A 6 8.39 -3.37 1.30
C ILE A 6 9.72 -4.08 1.59
N LEU A 7 10.65 -3.38 2.22
CA LEU A 7 11.93 -3.95 2.64
C LEU A 7 11.76 -4.68 3.97
N MET A 8 12.04 -5.99 4.00
CA MET A 8 12.03 -6.77 5.22
C MET A 8 13.44 -6.82 5.81
N LEU A 9 13.64 -6.32 7.03
CA LEU A 9 14.89 -6.42 7.78
C LEU A 9 15.02 -7.82 8.41
N THR A 10 14.87 -8.84 7.57
CA THR A 10 14.74 -10.24 7.98
C THR A 10 15.59 -11.15 7.10
N ALA A 11 16.15 -12.18 7.71
CA ALA A 11 16.85 -13.27 7.06
C ALA A 11 16.52 -14.56 7.81
N GLU A 12 16.43 -15.70 7.11
CA GLU A 12 16.15 -17.02 7.72
C GLU A 12 14.93 -17.00 8.66
N ASP A 13 13.86 -16.35 8.20
CA ASP A 13 12.59 -16.24 8.90
C ASP A 13 12.66 -15.61 10.31
N ARG A 14 13.64 -14.72 10.53
CA ARG A 14 13.74 -13.89 11.73
C ARG A 14 14.22 -12.47 11.40
N THR A 15 13.92 -11.53 12.28
CA THR A 15 14.52 -10.20 12.28
C THR A 15 16.02 -10.31 12.53
N ILE A 16 16.81 -9.62 11.71
CA ILE A 16 18.28 -9.68 11.80
C ILE A 16 18.80 -8.99 13.08
N PRO A 17 19.88 -9.50 13.70
CA PRO A 17 20.41 -8.91 14.93
C PRO A 17 20.84 -7.44 14.80
N ASP A 18 21.24 -7.01 13.60
CA ASP A 18 21.71 -5.66 13.28
C ASP A 18 20.60 -4.78 12.65
N ALA A 19 19.32 -5.13 12.82
CA ALA A 19 18.19 -4.45 12.17
C ALA A 19 18.18 -2.94 12.44
N ARG A 20 18.59 -2.49 13.63
CA ARG A 20 18.63 -1.06 13.95
C ARG A 20 19.63 -0.29 13.09
N ALA A 21 20.81 -0.85 12.84
CA ALA A 21 21.83 -0.24 11.98
C ALA A 21 21.40 -0.29 10.50
N ARG A 22 20.82 -1.42 10.08
CA ARG A 22 20.29 -1.60 8.72
C ARG A 22 19.11 -0.68 8.43
N LEU A 23 18.33 -0.31 9.44
CA LEU A 23 17.26 0.67 9.28
C LEU A 23 17.81 2.02 8.80
N ASP A 24 18.88 2.52 9.40
CA ASP A 24 19.44 3.82 9.03
C ASP A 24 19.93 3.79 7.56
N GLU A 25 20.63 2.72 7.16
CA GLU A 25 21.02 2.50 5.76
C GLU A 25 19.82 2.37 4.81
N ALA A 26 18.76 1.67 5.23
CA ALA A 26 17.54 1.54 4.43
C ALA A 26 16.87 2.91 4.20
N LEU A 27 16.81 3.74 5.24
CA LEU A 27 16.24 5.09 5.17
C LEU A 27 17.07 6.01 4.26
N ASP A 28 18.40 5.92 4.32
CA ASP A 28 19.35 6.63 3.44
C ASP A 28 19.29 6.14 1.98
N GLY A 29 18.93 4.86 1.80
CA GLY A 29 18.59 4.27 0.51
C GLY A 29 17.25 4.75 -0.05
N GLY A 30 16.41 5.37 0.79
CA GLY A 30 15.09 5.91 0.42
C GLY A 30 13.92 4.98 0.72
N ALA A 31 14.13 3.83 1.38
CA ALA A 31 13.03 2.96 1.78
C ALA A 31 12.12 3.68 2.79
N ARG A 32 10.81 3.54 2.61
CA ARG A 32 9.80 4.06 3.55
C ARG A 32 8.79 3.00 3.97
N HIS A 33 8.72 1.87 3.29
CA HIS A 33 7.94 0.71 3.71
C HIS A 33 8.91 -0.35 4.22
N ILE A 34 8.96 -0.53 5.53
CA ILE A 34 9.99 -1.34 6.18
C ILE A 34 9.32 -2.30 7.15
N GLY A 35 9.63 -3.58 7.00
CA GLY A 35 9.08 -4.64 7.82
C GLY A 35 10.12 -5.44 8.57
N PHE A 36 9.64 -6.18 9.55
CA PHE A 36 10.40 -7.10 10.38
C PHE A 36 9.47 -8.22 10.86
N LYS A 37 10.02 -9.20 11.58
CA LYS A 37 9.27 -10.30 12.21
C LYS A 37 9.31 -10.14 13.73
N ASP A 38 8.36 -10.75 14.42
CA ASP A 38 8.32 -10.80 15.88
C ASP A 38 9.40 -11.73 16.49
N VAL A 39 9.96 -12.61 15.68
CA VAL A 39 11.08 -13.49 16.04
C VAL A 39 12.43 -12.83 15.69
N GLY A 40 13.43 -13.01 16.56
CA GLY A 40 14.84 -12.65 16.30
C GLY A 40 15.40 -11.58 17.23
N LEU A 41 14.56 -10.62 17.65
CA LEU A 41 14.94 -9.56 18.59
C LEU A 41 13.94 -9.48 19.76
N PRO A 42 14.36 -8.99 20.94
CA PRO A 42 13.46 -8.69 22.05
C PRO A 42 12.39 -7.66 21.66
N LEU A 43 11.19 -7.77 22.25
CA LEU A 43 10.06 -6.88 21.95
C LEU A 43 10.39 -5.39 22.13
N GLY A 44 11.22 -5.04 23.12
CA GLY A 44 11.66 -3.65 23.33
C GLY A 44 12.51 -3.09 22.18
N GLU A 45 13.35 -3.92 21.57
CA GLU A 45 14.15 -3.52 20.41
C GLU A 45 13.29 -3.39 19.15
N LEU A 46 12.33 -4.31 18.96
CA LEU A 46 11.34 -4.22 17.89
C LEU A 46 10.46 -2.97 18.02
N ARG A 47 10.12 -2.56 19.25
CA ARG A 47 9.37 -1.30 19.51
C ARG A 47 10.20 -0.10 19.07
N GLY A 48 11.48 -0.07 19.42
CA GLY A 48 12.41 0.97 18.98
C GLY A 48 12.56 1.02 17.46
N LEU A 49 12.53 -0.13 16.78
CA LEU A 49 12.56 -0.21 15.33
C LEU A 49 11.29 0.38 14.70
N ALA A 50 10.10 0.01 15.19
CA ALA A 50 8.82 0.54 14.73
C ALA A 50 8.74 2.08 14.93
N ASP A 51 9.16 2.58 16.09
CA ASP A 51 9.18 4.01 16.39
C ASP A 51 10.12 4.78 15.46
N ALA A 52 11.31 4.24 15.19
CA ALA A 52 12.27 4.87 14.30
C ALA A 52 11.78 4.91 12.84
N ILE A 53 11.13 3.84 12.35
CA ILE A 53 10.48 3.83 11.02
C ILE A 53 9.45 4.96 10.94
N ARG A 54 8.56 5.06 11.94
CA ARG A 54 7.50 6.07 11.98
C ARG A 54 8.04 7.49 12.09
N ALA A 55 9.05 7.72 12.93
CA ALA A 55 9.70 9.02 13.09
C ALA A 55 10.35 9.51 11.80
N ALA A 56 10.77 8.59 10.92
CA ALA A 56 11.29 8.89 9.59
C ALA A 56 10.20 9.08 8.52
N GLY A 57 8.91 9.09 8.91
CA GLY A 57 7.77 9.15 7.99
C GLY A 57 7.52 7.85 7.22
N GLY A 58 8.10 6.73 7.68
CA GLY A 58 7.90 5.41 7.10
C GLY A 58 6.69 4.68 7.68
N ARG A 59 6.33 3.59 6.99
CA ARG A 59 5.31 2.63 7.39
C ARG A 59 5.98 1.33 7.83
N SER A 60 5.59 0.88 9.02
CA SER A 60 6.09 -0.33 9.69
C SER A 60 5.22 -1.54 9.38
N TYR A 61 5.87 -2.68 9.14
CA TYR A 61 5.21 -3.96 8.86
C TYR A 61 5.73 -5.03 9.82
N LEU A 62 4.83 -5.80 10.42
CA LEU A 62 5.17 -7.04 11.12
C LEU A 62 4.70 -8.23 10.27
N GLU A 63 5.58 -9.17 9.97
CA GLU A 63 5.21 -10.42 9.29
C GLU A 63 5.14 -11.57 10.30
N VAL A 64 4.03 -12.31 10.26
CA VAL A 64 3.83 -13.52 11.06
C VAL A 64 4.48 -14.72 10.37
N VAL A 65 5.29 -15.45 11.12
CA VAL A 65 6.02 -16.63 10.62
C VAL A 65 5.41 -17.94 11.11
N SER A 66 4.65 -17.89 12.20
CA SER A 66 4.17 -19.07 12.91
C SER A 66 2.94 -19.70 12.27
N LEU A 67 2.87 -21.03 12.31
CA LEU A 67 1.75 -21.81 11.78
C LEU A 67 0.87 -22.43 12.89
N ASP A 68 1.37 -22.53 14.12
CA ASP A 68 0.55 -22.92 15.26
C ASP A 68 -0.30 -21.74 15.78
N ALA A 69 -1.44 -22.08 16.38
CA ALA A 69 -2.45 -21.09 16.77
C ALA A 69 -1.93 -20.13 17.83
N ASP A 70 -1.32 -20.65 18.89
CA ASP A 70 -0.91 -19.85 20.04
C ASP A 70 0.15 -18.82 19.64
N SER A 71 1.12 -19.23 18.82
CA SER A 71 2.18 -18.35 18.34
C SER A 71 1.65 -17.31 17.35
N GLU A 72 0.77 -17.67 16.40
CA GLU A 72 0.16 -16.71 15.47
C GLU A 72 -0.63 -15.62 16.22
N LEU A 73 -1.42 -16.01 17.22
CA LEU A 73 -2.15 -15.05 18.06
C LEU A 73 -1.21 -14.23 18.94
N ALA A 74 -0.07 -14.77 19.35
CA ALA A 74 0.96 -14.01 20.06
C ALA A 74 1.61 -12.95 19.15
N SER A 75 1.92 -13.29 17.89
CA SER A 75 2.40 -12.34 16.89
C SER A 75 1.39 -11.22 16.62
N ALA A 76 0.09 -11.54 16.55
CA ALA A 76 -0.96 -10.53 16.42
C ALA A 76 -1.02 -9.57 17.63
N ARG A 77 -0.88 -10.09 18.85
CA ARG A 77 -0.77 -9.26 20.07
C ARG A 77 0.51 -8.43 20.08
N ALA A 78 1.63 -8.98 19.60
CA ALA A 78 2.88 -8.26 19.44
C ALA A 78 2.73 -7.10 18.45
N ALA A 79 2.05 -7.31 17.32
CA ALA A 79 1.75 -6.24 16.36
C ALA A 79 1.04 -5.06 17.02
N VAL A 80 -0.01 -5.34 17.81
CA VAL A 80 -0.74 -4.32 18.58
C VAL A 80 0.17 -3.64 19.61
N ALA A 81 0.96 -4.41 20.38
CA ALA A 81 1.85 -3.85 21.40
C ALA A 81 2.99 -3.01 20.82
N LEU A 82 3.45 -3.35 19.62
CA LEU A 82 4.47 -2.63 18.87
C LEU A 82 3.92 -1.43 18.10
N ASP A 83 2.60 -1.27 18.05
CA ASP A 83 1.90 -0.22 17.32
C ASP A 83 2.43 -0.10 15.88
N VAL A 84 2.49 -1.25 15.19
CA VAL A 84 2.87 -1.30 13.78
C VAL A 84 1.70 -0.86 12.90
N ASP A 85 2.00 -0.42 11.67
CA ASP A 85 0.95 0.02 10.74
C ASP A 85 0.29 -1.15 10.02
N CYS A 86 1.04 -2.22 9.75
CA CYS A 86 0.59 -3.37 8.99
C CYS A 86 1.01 -4.69 9.64
N LEU A 87 0.09 -5.66 9.63
CA LEU A 87 0.34 -7.05 9.99
C LEU A 87 0.18 -7.91 8.74
N LEU A 88 1.25 -8.58 8.32
CA LEU A 88 1.30 -9.47 7.18
C LEU A 88 1.33 -10.93 7.63
N GLY A 89 0.67 -11.79 6.86
CA GLY A 89 0.64 -13.23 7.10
C GLY A 89 -0.38 -13.67 8.14
N GLY A 90 -0.27 -14.94 8.55
CA GLY A 90 -1.26 -15.62 9.37
C GLY A 90 -2.30 -16.38 8.55
N THR A 91 -2.84 -17.45 9.14
CA THR A 91 -3.81 -18.36 8.52
C THR A 91 -5.16 -18.38 9.25
N ARG A 92 -5.25 -17.77 10.43
CA ARG A 92 -6.42 -17.73 11.31
C ARG A 92 -7.04 -16.36 11.32
N ALA A 93 -7.41 -15.88 10.14
CA ALA A 93 -7.81 -14.49 9.95
C ALA A 93 -8.93 -14.04 10.89
N ALA A 94 -9.95 -14.87 11.11
CA ALA A 94 -11.07 -14.56 12.01
C ALA A 94 -10.63 -14.32 13.47
N GLU A 95 -9.67 -15.09 13.97
CA GLU A 95 -9.15 -14.96 15.34
C GLU A 95 -8.21 -13.76 15.46
N VAL A 96 -7.36 -13.55 14.45
CA VAL A 96 -6.46 -12.38 14.40
C VAL A 96 -7.25 -11.07 14.29
N THR A 97 -8.37 -11.05 13.57
CA THR A 97 -9.23 -9.86 13.50
C THR A 97 -9.85 -9.51 14.85
N GLU A 98 -10.16 -10.48 15.72
CA GLU A 98 -10.65 -10.17 17.08
C GLU A 98 -9.60 -9.45 17.93
N ILE A 99 -8.31 -9.74 17.70
CA ILE A 99 -7.20 -9.07 18.40
C ILE A 99 -6.96 -7.67 17.82
N THR A 100 -6.98 -7.54 16.49
CA THR A 100 -6.57 -6.33 15.79
C THR A 100 -7.68 -5.31 15.58
N ARG A 101 -8.97 -5.69 15.64
CA ARG A 101 -10.12 -4.82 15.29
C ARG A 101 -10.26 -3.51 16.09
N HIS A 102 -9.66 -3.44 17.28
CA HIS A 102 -9.69 -2.24 18.13
C HIS A 102 -8.44 -1.36 17.95
N HIS A 103 -7.57 -1.71 17.00
CA HIS A 103 -6.34 -1.01 16.68
C HIS A 103 -6.36 -0.57 15.21
N PRO A 104 -5.74 0.56 14.83
CA PRO A 104 -5.65 0.99 13.42
C PRO A 104 -4.73 0.12 12.53
N ILE A 105 -4.36 -1.10 12.95
CA ILE A 105 -3.51 -2.01 12.16
C ILE A 105 -4.24 -2.46 10.91
N ARG A 106 -3.54 -2.42 9.78
CA ARG A 106 -4.00 -3.03 8.53
C ARG A 106 -3.55 -4.49 8.46
N TYR A 107 -4.49 -5.42 8.44
CA TYR A 107 -4.21 -6.85 8.44
C TYR A 107 -4.31 -7.49 7.05
N TYR A 108 -3.31 -8.31 6.68
CA TYR A 108 -3.13 -8.96 5.39
C TYR A 108 -2.83 -10.47 5.59
N PRO A 109 -3.85 -11.33 5.79
CA PRO A 109 -3.66 -12.77 5.96
C PRO A 109 -3.16 -13.45 4.67
N PHE A 110 -2.58 -14.65 4.84
CA PHE A 110 -2.21 -15.52 3.73
C PHE A 110 -3.46 -16.17 3.08
N PRO A 111 -3.72 -15.98 1.78
CA PRO A 111 -4.71 -16.77 1.06
C PRO A 111 -4.14 -18.14 0.65
N GLY A 112 -5.02 -19.16 0.63
CA GLY A 112 -4.67 -20.54 0.29
C GLY A 112 -4.26 -21.38 1.50
N ARG A 113 -3.73 -22.58 1.25
CA ARG A 113 -3.28 -23.49 2.30
C ARG A 113 -1.78 -23.35 2.48
N ILE A 114 -1.35 -22.94 3.68
CA ILE A 114 0.06 -22.78 4.02
C ILE A 114 0.55 -23.98 4.84
N THR A 115 1.67 -24.58 4.43
CA THR A 115 2.29 -25.73 5.12
C THR A 115 3.80 -25.54 5.27
N GLY A 116 4.39 -26.25 6.24
CA GLY A 116 5.85 -26.32 6.41
C GLY A 116 6.53 -25.04 6.90
N HIS A 117 7.83 -25.16 7.18
CA HIS A 117 8.71 -24.04 7.51
C HIS A 117 10.06 -24.28 6.83
N PRO A 118 10.47 -23.49 5.81
CA PRO A 118 9.80 -22.29 5.30
C PRO A 118 8.42 -22.58 4.69
N SER A 119 7.53 -21.59 4.76
CA SER A 119 6.14 -21.72 4.31
C SER A 119 6.03 -22.06 2.81
N VAL A 120 5.15 -23.01 2.50
CA VAL A 120 4.78 -23.46 1.16
C VAL A 120 3.30 -23.11 0.92
N LEU A 121 3.00 -22.54 -0.24
CA LEU A 121 1.62 -22.27 -0.67
C LEU A 121 1.14 -23.45 -1.52
N GLU A 122 0.14 -24.16 -1.02
CA GLU A 122 -0.44 -25.34 -1.68
C GLU A 122 -1.83 -25.05 -2.26
N GLY A 123 -2.24 -25.91 -3.20
CA GLY A 123 -3.55 -25.86 -3.85
C GLY A 123 -3.47 -25.40 -5.30
N SER A 124 -4.58 -25.57 -6.00
CA SER A 124 -4.79 -25.04 -7.35
C SER A 124 -5.03 -23.52 -7.31
N GLU A 125 -4.81 -22.86 -8.45
CA GLU A 125 -5.10 -21.43 -8.61
C GLU A 125 -6.54 -21.08 -8.22
N ALA A 126 -7.51 -21.92 -8.61
CA ALA A 126 -8.93 -21.72 -8.30
C ALA A 126 -9.21 -21.80 -6.79
N GLU A 127 -8.58 -22.73 -6.08
CA GLU A 127 -8.72 -22.87 -4.61
C GLU A 127 -8.12 -21.67 -3.89
N ILE A 128 -6.92 -21.22 -4.31
CA ILE A 128 -6.25 -20.06 -3.70
C ILE A 128 -7.04 -18.78 -3.98
N ALA A 129 -7.53 -18.57 -5.20
CA ALA A 129 -8.39 -17.43 -5.53
C ALA A 129 -9.74 -17.48 -4.78
N GLY A 130 -10.27 -18.68 -4.52
CA GLY A 130 -11.45 -18.88 -3.68
C GLY A 130 -11.20 -18.47 -2.22
N SER A 131 -10.09 -18.91 -1.65
CA SER A 131 -9.65 -18.50 -0.31
C SER A 131 -9.42 -16.99 -0.21
N ALA A 132 -8.79 -16.38 -1.22
CA ALA A 132 -8.58 -14.95 -1.31
C ALA A 132 -9.89 -14.15 -1.23
N ARG A 133 -10.93 -14.57 -1.97
CA ARG A 133 -12.27 -13.96 -1.88
C ARG A 133 -12.86 -14.05 -0.47
N ALA A 134 -12.85 -15.25 0.10
CA ALA A 134 -13.39 -15.47 1.44
C ALA A 134 -12.71 -14.60 2.50
N LEU A 135 -11.38 -14.47 2.46
CA LEU A 135 -10.62 -13.62 3.37
C LEU A 135 -10.88 -12.13 3.10
N ALA A 136 -10.95 -11.73 1.84
CA ALA A 136 -11.22 -10.35 1.47
C ALA A 136 -12.63 -9.89 1.86
N ASP A 137 -13.58 -10.79 2.08
CA ASP A 137 -14.93 -10.47 2.57
C ASP A 137 -14.99 -10.27 4.10
N LEU A 138 -13.97 -10.70 4.85
CA LEU A 138 -13.93 -10.50 6.30
C LEU A 138 -13.77 -9.00 6.64
N GLU A 139 -14.53 -8.55 7.64
CA GLU A 139 -14.30 -7.26 8.29
C GLU A 139 -12.90 -7.24 8.93
N HIS A 140 -12.29 -6.05 8.99
CA HIS A 140 -10.94 -5.83 9.53
C HIS A 140 -9.79 -6.56 8.81
N VAL A 141 -10.06 -7.33 7.75
CA VAL A 141 -9.04 -7.69 6.74
C VAL A 141 -8.91 -6.53 5.76
N HIS A 142 -7.70 -6.04 5.53
CA HIS A 142 -7.43 -4.84 4.72
C HIS A 142 -6.78 -5.15 3.37
N GLY A 143 -6.33 -6.38 3.18
CA GLY A 143 -5.70 -6.88 1.98
C GLY A 143 -5.29 -8.34 2.16
N LEU A 144 -4.44 -8.83 1.28
CA LEU A 144 -3.89 -10.19 1.35
C LEU A 144 -2.38 -10.14 1.22
N ASP A 145 -1.71 -11.07 1.88
CA ASP A 145 -0.29 -11.35 1.69
C ASP A 145 -0.16 -12.66 0.91
N LEU A 146 0.22 -12.62 -0.36
CA LEU A 146 0.29 -13.80 -1.22
C LEU A 146 1.73 -14.32 -1.31
N LEU A 147 1.97 -15.53 -0.78
CA LEU A 147 3.26 -16.24 -0.86
C LEU A 147 3.51 -16.83 -2.27
N ALA A 148 3.43 -16.02 -3.31
CA ALA A 148 3.29 -16.46 -4.70
C ALA A 148 4.45 -17.38 -5.16
N TYR A 149 5.71 -16.99 -4.92
CA TYR A 149 6.86 -17.84 -5.31
C TYR A 149 7.18 -18.96 -4.31
N ARG A 150 6.30 -19.20 -3.34
CA ARG A 150 6.28 -20.42 -2.52
C ARG A 150 5.28 -21.46 -3.05
N HIS A 151 4.60 -21.17 -4.15
CA HIS A 151 3.77 -22.11 -4.91
C HIS A 151 4.59 -22.84 -5.99
N ALA A 152 4.25 -24.08 -6.28
CA ALA A 152 4.98 -24.93 -7.24
C ALA A 152 4.49 -24.82 -8.70
N GLY A 153 3.40 -24.10 -8.95
CA GLY A 153 2.78 -23.96 -10.28
C GLY A 153 3.20 -22.70 -11.03
N ASP A 154 2.31 -22.23 -11.92
CA ASP A 154 2.51 -21.01 -12.68
C ASP A 154 2.26 -19.78 -11.80
N VAL A 155 3.36 -19.20 -11.30
CA VAL A 155 3.29 -18.07 -10.36
C VAL A 155 2.71 -16.79 -10.99
N PRO A 156 3.11 -16.35 -12.21
CA PRO A 156 2.45 -15.24 -12.89
C PRO A 156 0.93 -15.41 -13.04
N SER A 157 0.47 -16.58 -13.48
CA SER A 157 -0.97 -16.89 -13.61
C SER A 157 -1.67 -16.81 -12.25
N LEU A 158 -1.07 -17.41 -11.22
CA LEU A 158 -1.59 -17.38 -9.86
C LEU A 158 -1.76 -15.95 -9.33
N MET A 159 -0.74 -15.11 -9.47
CA MET A 159 -0.80 -13.71 -9.01
C MET A 159 -1.93 -12.96 -9.72
N GLN A 160 -2.07 -13.12 -11.04
CA GLN A 160 -3.14 -12.49 -11.81
C GLN A 160 -4.52 -12.94 -11.35
N ALA A 161 -4.71 -14.25 -11.16
CA ALA A 161 -5.98 -14.81 -10.73
C ALA A 161 -6.39 -14.31 -9.34
N VAL A 162 -5.45 -14.26 -8.39
CA VAL A 162 -5.72 -13.74 -7.04
C VAL A 162 -6.00 -12.24 -7.06
N CYS A 163 -5.18 -11.43 -7.74
CA CYS A 163 -5.39 -9.98 -7.81
C CYS A 163 -6.69 -9.61 -8.52
N ALA A 164 -7.08 -10.35 -9.56
CA ALA A 164 -8.35 -10.14 -10.26
C ALA A 164 -9.57 -10.60 -9.45
N ALA A 165 -9.38 -11.54 -8.52
CA ALA A 165 -10.46 -12.11 -7.72
C ALA A 165 -10.93 -11.17 -6.59
N VAL A 166 -10.12 -10.19 -6.17
CA VAL A 166 -10.42 -9.35 -5.01
C VAL A 166 -10.25 -7.86 -5.31
N ALA A 167 -11.06 -7.03 -4.65
CA ALA A 167 -10.93 -5.57 -4.73
C ALA A 167 -9.91 -4.99 -3.74
N LYS A 168 -9.57 -5.75 -2.69
CA LYS A 168 -8.61 -5.35 -1.66
C LYS A 168 -7.17 -5.55 -2.19
N PRO A 169 -6.21 -4.75 -1.73
CA PRO A 169 -4.81 -4.84 -2.15
C PRO A 169 -4.20 -6.21 -1.85
N VAL A 170 -3.41 -6.73 -2.79
CA VAL A 170 -2.58 -7.93 -2.62
C VAL A 170 -1.12 -7.51 -2.57
N ILE A 171 -0.43 -7.85 -1.48
CA ILE A 171 1.02 -7.76 -1.35
C ILE A 171 1.58 -9.13 -1.72
N VAL A 172 2.59 -9.18 -2.58
CA VAL A 172 3.22 -10.44 -2.95
C VAL A 172 4.51 -10.64 -2.17
N ALA A 173 4.57 -11.75 -1.44
CA ALA A 173 5.71 -12.17 -0.69
C ALA A 173 6.26 -13.51 -1.20
N GLY A 174 7.42 -13.88 -0.65
CA GLY A 174 8.15 -15.09 -1.00
C GLY A 174 9.15 -14.87 -2.11
N SER A 175 10.44 -14.93 -1.77
CA SER A 175 11.56 -15.14 -2.69
C SER A 175 11.63 -14.18 -3.90
N ILE A 176 11.28 -12.90 -3.77
CA ILE A 176 11.51 -11.92 -4.85
C ILE A 176 12.97 -11.46 -4.80
N ASP A 177 13.72 -11.73 -5.86
CA ASP A 177 15.19 -11.68 -5.90
C ASP A 177 15.75 -11.11 -7.22
N ARG A 178 14.90 -10.67 -8.15
CA ARG A 178 15.32 -10.06 -9.43
C ARG A 178 14.23 -9.17 -10.03
N GLU A 179 14.65 -8.25 -10.91
CA GLU A 179 13.76 -7.29 -11.59
C GLU A 179 12.61 -7.95 -12.36
N ALA A 180 12.85 -9.12 -12.97
CA ALA A 180 11.83 -9.85 -13.70
C ALA A 180 10.65 -10.28 -12.79
N ARG A 181 10.92 -10.62 -11.52
CA ARG A 181 9.85 -10.94 -10.56
C ARG A 181 9.10 -9.69 -10.12
N ILE A 182 9.81 -8.59 -9.85
CA ILE A 182 9.19 -7.30 -9.51
C ILE A 182 8.24 -6.85 -10.62
N THR A 183 8.69 -6.93 -11.88
CA THR A 183 7.88 -6.59 -13.05
C THR A 183 6.64 -7.48 -13.16
N ALA A 184 6.80 -8.80 -13.04
CA ALA A 184 5.68 -9.74 -13.10
C ALA A 184 4.65 -9.49 -11.99
N THR A 185 5.09 -9.12 -10.79
CA THR A 185 4.20 -8.76 -9.69
C THR A 185 3.40 -7.48 -9.98
N ALA A 186 4.02 -6.46 -10.56
CA ALA A 186 3.32 -5.24 -10.96
C ALA A 186 2.29 -5.49 -12.06
N GLU A 187 2.69 -6.23 -13.12
CA GLU A 187 1.83 -6.57 -14.25
C GLU A 187 0.63 -7.43 -13.83
N ALA A 188 0.81 -8.28 -12.80
CA ALA A 188 -0.25 -9.08 -12.22
C ALA A 188 -1.31 -8.28 -11.43
N GLY A 189 -1.09 -6.99 -11.17
CA GLY A 189 -2.03 -6.12 -10.48
C GLY A 189 -1.88 -6.10 -8.96
N ALA A 190 -0.75 -6.58 -8.43
CA ALA A 190 -0.45 -6.48 -7.01
C ALA A 190 -0.27 -5.01 -6.57
N ALA A 191 -0.56 -4.73 -5.31
CA ALA A 191 -0.33 -3.44 -4.68
C ALA A 191 1.10 -3.28 -4.16
N GLY A 192 1.87 -4.35 -4.06
CA GLY A 192 3.25 -4.24 -3.62
C GLY A 192 3.89 -5.59 -3.44
N PHE A 193 5.11 -5.57 -2.93
CA PHE A 193 5.89 -6.78 -2.74
C PHE A 193 6.92 -6.65 -1.63
N THR A 194 7.29 -7.78 -1.04
CA THR A 194 8.31 -7.84 0.02
C THR A 194 9.65 -8.32 -0.53
N VAL A 195 10.76 -7.75 -0.06
CA VAL A 195 12.11 -8.32 -0.24
C VAL A 195 12.85 -8.26 1.08
N GLY A 196 13.33 -9.41 1.56
CA GLY A 196 14.19 -9.51 2.74
C GLY A 196 15.60 -9.98 2.41
N THR A 197 15.88 -11.26 2.63
CA THR A 197 17.18 -11.92 2.41
C THR A 197 17.89 -11.51 1.12
N ALA A 198 17.17 -11.39 0.00
CA ALA A 198 17.76 -11.02 -1.28
C ALA A 198 18.37 -9.60 -1.29
N ALA A 199 17.70 -8.62 -0.67
CA ALA A 199 18.25 -7.27 -0.54
C ALA A 199 19.48 -7.25 0.37
N LEU A 200 19.43 -7.96 1.49
CA LEU A 200 20.53 -8.07 2.46
C LEU A 200 21.75 -8.80 1.88
N ALA A 201 21.53 -9.83 1.05
CA ALA A 201 22.57 -10.61 0.40
C ALA A 201 23.17 -9.92 -0.84
N GLY A 202 22.62 -8.77 -1.24
CA GLY A 202 23.17 -7.99 -2.34
C GLY A 202 22.93 -8.59 -3.74
N VAL A 203 21.83 -9.33 -3.93
CA VAL A 203 21.62 -10.09 -5.17
C VAL A 203 21.08 -9.26 -6.34
N PHE A 204 20.53 -8.08 -6.08
CA PHE A 204 20.06 -7.19 -7.14
C PHE A 204 21.26 -6.49 -7.80
N PRO A 205 21.22 -6.22 -9.11
CA PRO A 205 22.29 -5.43 -9.75
C PRO A 205 22.30 -4.02 -9.15
N ALA A 206 23.43 -3.57 -8.61
CA ALA A 206 23.60 -2.24 -8.03
C ALA A 206 24.88 -1.58 -8.55
N GLU A 207 24.90 -0.24 -8.59
CA GLU A 207 26.04 0.53 -9.10
C GLU A 207 27.30 0.30 -8.27
N THR A 208 27.16 0.25 -6.94
CA THR A 208 28.23 -0.09 -6.02
C THR A 208 27.81 -1.20 -5.05
N ARG A 209 28.79 -1.75 -4.31
CA ARG A 209 28.53 -2.74 -3.27
C ARG A 209 28.05 -2.03 -2.01
N GLY A 210 26.95 -2.52 -1.44
CA GLY A 210 26.45 -2.04 -0.16
C GLY A 210 24.93 -2.11 -0.09
N PHE A 211 24.40 -2.09 1.13
CA PHE A 211 22.96 -2.23 1.35
C PHE A 211 22.16 -1.01 0.88
N ILE A 212 22.71 0.19 1.03
CA ILE A 212 22.09 1.45 0.54
C ILE A 212 21.81 1.37 -0.97
N ASP A 213 22.81 0.98 -1.76
CA ASP A 213 22.67 0.93 -3.22
C ASP A 213 21.81 -0.26 -3.69
N GLN A 214 21.73 -1.34 -2.90
CA GLN A 214 20.73 -2.39 -3.11
C GLN A 214 19.31 -1.84 -2.96
N VAL A 215 19.03 -1.10 -1.88
CA VAL A 215 17.72 -0.48 -1.66
C VAL A 215 17.36 0.49 -2.78
N ARG A 216 18.31 1.36 -3.19
CA ARG A 216 18.11 2.29 -4.32
C ARG A 216 17.84 1.56 -5.63
N SER A 217 18.58 0.48 -5.90
CA SER A 217 18.40 -0.31 -7.10
C SER A 217 17.00 -0.93 -7.16
N ILE A 218 16.55 -1.54 -6.05
CA ILE A 218 15.21 -2.12 -5.97
C ILE A 218 14.15 -1.03 -6.15
N LEU A 219 14.28 0.13 -5.50
CA LEU A 219 13.36 1.27 -5.69
C LEU A 219 13.31 1.74 -7.15
N ALA A 220 14.46 1.80 -7.84
CA ALA A 220 14.51 2.17 -9.24
C ALA A 220 13.82 1.12 -10.14
N MET A 221 13.97 -0.17 -9.85
CA MET A 221 13.23 -1.25 -10.52
C MET A 221 11.73 -1.15 -10.24
N THR A 222 11.34 -0.88 -9.00
CA THR A 222 9.93 -0.67 -8.61
C THR A 222 9.32 0.51 -9.36
N ALA A 223 10.06 1.60 -9.51
CA ALA A 223 9.60 2.76 -10.28
C ALA A 223 9.32 2.39 -11.75
N ARG A 224 10.23 1.65 -12.41
CA ARG A 224 10.01 1.15 -13.78
C ARG A 224 8.86 0.15 -13.88
N ALA A 225 8.73 -0.74 -12.90
CA ALA A 225 7.64 -1.72 -12.85
C ALA A 225 6.28 -1.04 -12.63
N ARG A 226 6.25 0.10 -11.91
CA ARG A 226 5.04 0.88 -11.66
C ARG A 226 4.39 1.41 -12.94
N ASP A 227 5.17 1.72 -13.97
CA ASP A 227 4.67 2.12 -15.30
C ASP A 227 3.91 0.99 -16.01
N ARG A 228 4.15 -0.26 -15.59
CA ARG A 228 3.47 -1.46 -16.10
C ARG A 228 2.39 -1.97 -15.16
N ALA A 229 2.22 -1.35 -14.00
CA ALA A 229 1.27 -1.79 -13.00
C ALA A 229 -0.17 -1.63 -13.51
N THR A 230 -0.97 -2.67 -13.35
CA THR A 230 -2.38 -2.70 -13.80
C THR A 230 -3.37 -2.42 -12.67
N ALA A 231 -2.90 -2.34 -11.43
CA ALA A 231 -3.71 -2.07 -10.26
C ALA A 231 -4.43 -0.70 -10.35
N PRO A 232 -5.75 -0.65 -10.13
CA PRO A 232 -6.49 0.61 -10.10
C PRO A 232 -5.95 1.59 -9.04
N ARG A 233 -5.67 2.82 -9.46
CA ARG A 233 -5.37 3.93 -8.55
C ARG A 233 -6.62 4.48 -7.88
N ARG A 234 -6.46 5.07 -6.71
CA ARG A 234 -7.50 5.74 -5.92
C ARG A 234 -7.12 7.21 -5.73
N LEU A 235 -7.79 8.09 -6.46
CA LEU A 235 -7.51 9.52 -6.49
C LEU A 235 -8.61 10.29 -5.78
N ALA A 236 -8.25 11.28 -4.96
CA ALA A 236 -9.22 12.23 -4.47
C ALA A 236 -9.36 13.42 -5.43
N LEU A 237 -10.60 13.78 -5.80
CA LEU A 237 -10.89 15.00 -6.56
C LEU A 237 -11.74 15.96 -5.73
N VAL A 238 -11.22 17.15 -5.49
CA VAL A 238 -11.85 18.20 -4.69
C VAL A 238 -11.80 19.53 -5.43
N ALA A 239 -12.83 20.35 -5.25
CA ALA A 239 -12.88 21.69 -5.79
C ALA A 239 -13.74 22.59 -4.91
N HIS A 240 -13.28 23.83 -4.71
CA HIS A 240 -14.16 24.89 -4.24
C HIS A 240 -15.26 25.17 -5.28
N ASP A 241 -16.39 25.71 -4.83
CA ASP A 241 -17.57 25.94 -5.68
C ASP A 241 -17.23 26.74 -6.94
N THR A 242 -16.44 27.81 -6.78
CA THR A 242 -15.96 28.70 -7.86
C THR A 242 -15.02 28.02 -8.86
N ARG A 243 -14.44 26.86 -8.50
CA ARG A 243 -13.48 26.12 -9.33
C ARG A 243 -14.04 24.83 -9.91
N LYS A 244 -15.28 24.45 -9.59
CA LYS A 244 -15.91 23.23 -10.13
C LYS A 244 -16.02 23.21 -11.65
N ALA A 245 -16.25 24.36 -12.28
CA ALA A 245 -16.25 24.45 -13.75
C ALA A 245 -14.87 24.10 -14.34
N HIS A 246 -13.79 24.53 -13.69
CA HIS A 246 -12.43 24.20 -14.10
C HIS A 246 -12.11 22.71 -13.88
N LEU A 247 -12.43 22.16 -12.72
CA LEU A 247 -12.28 20.72 -12.46
C LEU A 247 -13.11 19.90 -13.46
N ARG A 248 -14.35 20.32 -13.79
CA ARG A 248 -15.19 19.64 -14.79
C ARG A 248 -14.49 19.56 -16.15
N ALA A 249 -13.95 20.68 -16.62
CA ALA A 249 -13.22 20.72 -17.89
C ALA A 249 -11.98 19.83 -17.85
N TRP A 250 -11.26 19.81 -16.72
CA TRP A 250 -10.10 18.95 -16.52
C TRP A 250 -10.47 17.45 -16.55
N VAL A 251 -11.53 17.05 -15.84
CA VAL A 251 -12.03 15.67 -15.83
C VAL A 251 -12.45 15.22 -17.23
N LEU A 252 -13.17 16.06 -17.98
CA LEU A 252 -13.57 15.76 -19.36
C LEU A 252 -12.35 15.52 -20.26
N ARG A 253 -11.31 16.35 -20.13
CA ARG A 253 -10.07 16.21 -20.89
C ARG A 253 -9.32 14.91 -20.54
N HIS A 254 -9.36 14.48 -19.28
CA HIS A 254 -8.64 13.30 -18.78
C HIS A 254 -9.51 12.05 -18.61
N ALA A 255 -10.75 12.05 -19.10
CA ALA A 255 -11.72 10.98 -18.88
C ALA A 255 -11.18 9.59 -19.25
N LYS A 256 -10.41 9.49 -20.36
CA LYS A 256 -9.78 8.24 -20.79
C LYS A 256 -8.72 7.74 -19.80
N ALA A 257 -7.89 8.66 -19.29
CA ALA A 257 -6.83 8.31 -18.33
C ALA A 257 -7.42 7.93 -16.97
N LEU A 258 -8.50 8.60 -16.53
CA LEU A 258 -9.18 8.32 -15.27
C LEU A 258 -10.04 7.04 -15.29
N ALA A 259 -10.36 6.52 -16.48
CA ALA A 259 -11.18 5.31 -16.63
C ALA A 259 -10.49 4.07 -16.05
N GLY A 260 -11.23 3.28 -15.27
CA GLY A 260 -10.69 2.10 -14.58
C GLY A 260 -10.05 2.41 -13.22
N HIS A 261 -10.01 3.68 -12.80
CA HIS A 261 -9.54 4.11 -11.49
C HIS A 261 -10.71 4.53 -10.58
N ARG A 262 -10.45 4.59 -9.27
CA ARG A 262 -11.43 4.98 -8.26
C ARG A 262 -11.26 6.46 -7.92
N LEU A 263 -12.33 7.25 -8.08
CA LEU A 263 -12.32 8.68 -7.79
C LEU A 263 -13.12 8.95 -6.51
N VAL A 264 -12.46 9.43 -5.47
CA VAL A 264 -13.08 9.80 -4.20
C VAL A 264 -13.33 11.31 -4.20
N CYS A 265 -14.58 11.72 -4.09
CA CYS A 265 -14.95 13.13 -4.27
C CYS A 265 -15.84 13.62 -3.13
N THR A 266 -15.64 14.85 -2.68
CA THR A 266 -16.59 15.50 -1.76
C THR A 266 -17.93 15.76 -2.45
N GLY A 267 -19.02 15.79 -1.68
CA GLY A 267 -20.37 15.53 -2.18
C GLY A 267 -20.82 16.32 -3.42
N GLY A 268 -20.53 17.62 -3.50
CA GLY A 268 -20.88 18.45 -4.66
C GLY A 268 -19.97 18.23 -5.87
N THR A 269 -18.68 18.01 -5.63
CA THR A 269 -17.70 17.67 -6.66
C THR A 269 -18.00 16.31 -7.27
N GLY A 270 -18.28 15.30 -6.44
CA GLY A 270 -18.58 13.95 -6.90
C GLY A 270 -19.86 13.87 -7.74
N ARG A 271 -20.91 14.64 -7.37
CA ARG A 271 -22.11 14.77 -8.22
C ARG A 271 -21.75 15.34 -9.59
N MET A 272 -20.99 16.44 -9.62
CA MET A 272 -20.58 17.08 -10.87
C MET A 272 -19.75 16.14 -11.77
N VAL A 273 -18.82 15.38 -11.19
CA VAL A 273 -17.98 14.42 -11.93
C VAL A 273 -18.83 13.30 -12.53
N ALA A 274 -19.72 12.70 -11.73
CA ALA A 274 -20.60 11.63 -12.17
C ALA A 274 -21.57 12.10 -13.27
N ASP A 275 -22.12 13.32 -13.15
CA ASP A 275 -22.99 13.92 -14.17
C ASP A 275 -22.22 14.20 -15.48
N ALA A 276 -20.95 14.63 -15.38
CA ALA A 276 -20.13 14.98 -16.54
C ALA A 276 -19.59 13.76 -17.29
N VAL A 277 -19.20 12.71 -16.58
CA VAL A 277 -18.63 11.47 -17.16
C VAL A 277 -19.16 10.24 -16.40
N PRO A 278 -20.36 9.73 -16.77
CA PRO A 278 -21.02 8.62 -16.05
C PRO A 278 -20.23 7.30 -15.99
N ALA A 279 -19.25 7.12 -16.89
CA ALA A 279 -18.42 5.92 -16.94
C ALA A 279 -17.31 5.88 -15.85
N LEU A 280 -17.07 6.98 -15.13
CA LEU A 280 -16.06 7.02 -14.08
C LEU A 280 -16.60 6.44 -12.77
N ALA A 281 -15.77 5.64 -12.09
CA ALA A 281 -16.12 5.08 -10.78
C ALA A 281 -15.94 6.13 -9.68
N VAL A 282 -17.02 6.83 -9.33
CA VAL A 282 -17.01 7.91 -8.32
C VAL A 282 -17.58 7.43 -6.98
N GLU A 283 -16.76 7.49 -5.94
CA GLU A 283 -17.15 7.37 -4.54
C GLU A 283 -17.43 8.77 -3.99
N ARG A 284 -18.63 8.99 -3.43
CA ARG A 284 -19.05 10.31 -2.92
C ARG A 284 -18.97 10.35 -1.40
N LEU A 285 -18.13 11.24 -0.90
CA LEU A 285 -18.08 11.63 0.52
C LEU A 285 -19.16 12.68 0.83
N GLN A 286 -19.23 13.09 2.10
CA GLN A 286 -20.05 14.24 2.50
C GLN A 286 -19.60 15.52 1.79
N ARG A 287 -20.45 16.57 1.84
CA ARG A 287 -20.02 17.91 1.41
C ARG A 287 -18.86 18.36 2.31
N GLY A 288 -17.89 19.10 1.76
CA GLY A 288 -16.68 19.54 2.49
C GLY A 288 -17.01 20.13 3.87
N GLY A 289 -17.75 21.24 3.89
CA GLY A 289 -18.23 21.89 5.13
C GLY A 289 -19.25 21.10 5.97
N ARG A 290 -19.56 19.84 5.63
CA ARG A 290 -20.38 18.92 6.45
C ARG A 290 -19.60 17.70 6.93
N GLY A 291 -18.26 17.73 6.88
CA GLY A 291 -17.42 16.61 7.31
C GLY A 291 -16.64 15.94 6.18
N GLY A 292 -16.90 16.30 4.91
CA GLY A 292 -16.30 15.64 3.76
C GLY A 292 -14.79 15.82 3.67
N ASP A 293 -14.29 16.99 4.09
CA ASP A 293 -12.85 17.28 4.06
C ASP A 293 -12.12 16.52 5.18
N GLN A 294 -12.77 16.30 6.33
CA GLN A 294 -12.24 15.45 7.40
C GLN A 294 -12.25 13.96 7.01
N GLN A 295 -13.30 13.49 6.32
CA GLN A 295 -13.32 12.14 5.75
C GLN A 295 -12.16 11.95 4.76
N LEU A 296 -11.90 12.96 3.92
CA LEU A 296 -10.76 12.92 3.01
C LEU A 296 -9.42 12.91 3.75
N GLY A 297 -9.27 13.73 4.78
CA GLY A 297 -8.09 13.73 5.65
C GLY A 297 -7.83 12.37 6.28
N ALA A 298 -8.87 11.65 6.72
CA ALA A 298 -8.75 10.30 7.24
C ALA A 298 -8.23 9.31 6.18
N LEU A 299 -8.63 9.45 4.91
CA LEU A 299 -8.13 8.62 3.82
C LEU A 299 -6.67 8.90 3.49
N ILE A 300 -6.22 10.16 3.61
CA ILE A 300 -4.79 10.49 3.52
C ILE A 300 -4.02 9.83 4.67
N ALA A 301 -4.50 10.02 5.91
CA ALA A 301 -3.83 9.52 7.11
C ALA A 301 -3.70 8.00 7.18
N THR A 302 -4.66 7.28 6.57
CA THR A 302 -4.67 5.81 6.49
C THR A 302 -4.01 5.28 5.22
N GLY A 303 -3.49 6.17 4.35
CA GLY A 303 -2.82 5.83 3.10
C GLY A 303 -3.71 5.13 2.08
N GLU A 304 -4.99 5.51 2.06
CA GLU A 304 -6.02 4.97 1.16
C GLU A 304 -6.06 5.68 -0.20
N LEU A 305 -5.25 6.73 -0.39
CA LEU A 305 -5.20 7.55 -1.60
C LEU A 305 -3.82 7.52 -2.23
N ASP A 306 -3.79 7.45 -3.56
CA ASP A 306 -2.57 7.52 -4.37
C ASP A 306 -2.19 8.96 -4.71
N ALA A 307 -3.18 9.86 -4.77
CA ALA A 307 -2.98 11.30 -4.85
C ALA A 307 -4.27 12.07 -4.52
N VAL A 308 -4.10 13.35 -4.22
CA VAL A 308 -5.16 14.33 -4.02
C VAL A 308 -5.04 15.41 -5.10
N ILE A 309 -6.11 15.66 -5.82
CA ILE A 309 -6.21 16.75 -6.79
C ILE A 309 -7.26 17.73 -6.28
N PHE A 310 -6.79 18.90 -5.85
CA PHE A 310 -7.63 19.94 -5.27
C PHE A 310 -7.55 21.21 -6.12
N PHE A 311 -8.64 21.52 -6.81
CA PHE A 311 -8.85 22.82 -7.44
C PHE A 311 -9.31 23.85 -6.40
N ALA A 312 -8.36 24.35 -5.61
CA ALA A 312 -8.57 25.40 -4.63
C ALA A 312 -8.74 26.77 -5.29
N ASP A 313 -9.49 27.67 -4.64
CA ASP A 313 -9.60 29.06 -5.04
C ASP A 313 -8.86 29.98 -4.07
N PRO A 314 -7.74 30.60 -4.47
CA PRO A 314 -6.98 31.50 -3.60
C PRO A 314 -7.56 32.91 -3.51
N THR A 315 -8.61 33.23 -4.29
CA THR A 315 -9.08 34.62 -4.47
C THR A 315 -10.19 35.05 -3.51
N ILE A 316 -10.71 34.11 -2.71
CA ILE A 316 -11.78 34.35 -1.75
C ILE A 316 -11.32 33.77 -0.41
N PRO A 317 -11.56 34.43 0.73
CA PRO A 317 -11.37 33.81 2.04
C PRO A 317 -12.38 32.67 2.17
N HIS A 318 -11.90 31.44 2.25
CA HIS A 318 -12.78 30.31 2.50
C HIS A 318 -12.85 30.13 4.01
N GLY A 319 -14.06 29.92 4.55
CA GLY A 319 -14.21 29.49 5.96
C GLY A 319 -13.41 28.22 6.29
N GLY A 320 -12.92 27.50 5.26
CA GLY A 320 -12.04 26.33 5.29
C GLY A 320 -10.61 26.56 4.78
N ASP A 321 -10.02 27.76 4.88
CA ASP A 321 -8.55 27.91 4.70
C ASP A 321 -7.76 27.02 5.68
N VAL A 322 -8.35 26.70 6.84
CA VAL A 322 -7.84 25.70 7.79
C VAL A 322 -7.94 24.27 7.23
N ASP A 323 -8.97 23.96 6.43
CA ASP A 323 -9.17 22.61 5.88
C ASP A 323 -8.16 22.32 4.76
N LEU A 324 -7.89 23.28 3.87
CA LEU A 324 -6.83 23.14 2.87
C LEU A 324 -5.45 22.99 3.54
N GLN A 325 -5.17 23.78 4.59
CA GLN A 325 -3.95 23.64 5.38
C GLN A 325 -3.87 22.28 6.07
N ALA A 326 -4.96 21.78 6.66
CA ALA A 326 -5.01 20.48 7.30
C ALA A 326 -4.79 19.33 6.30
N LEU A 327 -5.45 19.37 5.15
CA LEU A 327 -5.24 18.38 4.07
C LEU A 327 -3.81 18.42 3.53
N THR A 328 -3.25 19.63 3.33
CA THR A 328 -1.86 19.78 2.88
C THR A 328 -0.88 19.26 3.94
N ARG A 329 -1.12 19.55 5.22
CA ARG A 329 -0.31 19.03 6.34
C ARG A 329 -0.34 17.50 6.38
N LEU A 330 -1.52 16.89 6.25
CA LEU A 330 -1.65 15.44 6.21
C LEU A 330 -0.96 14.84 4.97
N ALA A 331 -1.12 15.47 3.81
CA ALA A 331 -0.45 15.02 2.58
C ALA A 331 1.08 15.04 2.74
N VAL A 332 1.64 16.08 3.36
CA VAL A 332 3.08 16.15 3.67
C VAL A 332 3.49 15.10 4.69
N LEU A 333 2.71 14.93 5.77
CA LEU A 333 3.03 13.98 6.84
C LEU A 333 3.03 12.53 6.35
N HIS A 334 2.14 12.19 5.42
CA HIS A 334 1.94 10.84 4.90
C HIS A 334 2.50 10.65 3.48
N ASP A 335 3.35 11.57 3.01
CA ASP A 335 3.98 11.57 1.68
C ASP A 335 2.99 11.28 0.53
N THR A 336 1.78 11.82 0.63
CA THR A 336 0.73 11.65 -0.37
C THR A 336 0.80 12.80 -1.38
N PRO A 337 0.97 12.53 -2.69
CA PRO A 337 1.00 13.58 -3.70
C PRO A 337 -0.26 14.45 -3.66
N ILE A 338 -0.09 15.77 -3.55
CA ILE A 338 -1.19 16.74 -3.59
C ILE A 338 -0.97 17.79 -4.70
N ALA A 339 -1.93 17.89 -5.62
CA ALA A 339 -1.94 18.86 -6.70
C ALA A 339 -2.97 19.96 -6.41
N LEU A 340 -2.49 21.18 -6.18
CA LEU A 340 -3.33 22.35 -5.85
C LEU A 340 -3.67 23.24 -7.06
N SER A 341 -3.34 22.79 -8.28
CA SER A 341 -3.62 23.49 -9.53
C SER A 341 -3.82 22.51 -10.69
N GLY A 342 -4.45 22.97 -11.77
CA GLY A 342 -4.65 22.15 -12.97
C GLY A 342 -3.34 21.69 -13.62
N ALA A 343 -2.29 22.52 -13.61
CA ALA A 343 -0.99 22.15 -14.15
C ALA A 343 -0.30 21.05 -13.33
N ALA A 344 -0.34 21.16 -11.99
CA ALA A 344 0.16 20.10 -11.11
C ALA A 344 -0.68 18.82 -11.26
N ALA A 345 -2.00 18.95 -11.43
CA ALA A 345 -2.90 17.81 -11.66
C ALA A 345 -2.56 17.07 -12.96
N ASP A 346 -2.24 17.81 -14.04
CA ASP A 346 -1.77 17.22 -15.31
C ASP A 346 -0.48 16.42 -15.12
N MET A 347 0.47 16.91 -14.32
CA MET A 347 1.71 16.20 -14.00
C MET A 347 1.44 14.92 -13.20
N VAL A 348 0.60 14.99 -12.16
CA VAL A 348 0.24 13.85 -11.32
C VAL A 348 -0.45 12.75 -12.14
N VAL A 349 -1.45 13.10 -12.96
CA VAL A 349 -2.12 12.12 -13.82
C VAL A 349 -1.15 11.53 -14.83
N LYS A 350 -0.29 12.34 -15.44
CA LYS A 350 0.74 11.82 -16.36
C LYS A 350 1.67 10.82 -15.66
N ALA A 351 2.09 11.11 -14.44
CA ALA A 351 2.99 10.22 -13.68
C ALA A 351 2.30 8.93 -13.21
N LEU A 352 1.02 8.99 -12.84
CA LEU A 352 0.30 7.84 -12.27
C LEU A 352 -0.47 6.99 -13.29
N MET A 353 -0.79 7.55 -14.45
CA MET A 353 -1.73 6.98 -15.43
C MET A 353 -1.20 6.95 -16.86
N ALA A 354 0.07 7.28 -17.07
CA ALA A 354 0.73 6.98 -18.34
C ALA A 354 0.80 5.45 -18.49
N ARG A 355 -0.15 4.89 -19.23
CA ARG A 355 0.00 3.53 -19.76
C ARG A 355 0.93 3.63 -20.98
N PRO A 356 1.95 2.78 -21.11
CA PRO A 356 2.80 2.74 -22.29
C PRO A 356 2.02 2.48 -23.57
#